data_AF-A0A9W5X3P0-F1
#
_entry.id   AF-A0A9W5X3P0-F1
#
_cell.length_a   1.000
_cell.length_b   1.000
_cell.length_c   1.000
_cell.angle_alpha   90.00
_cell.angle_beta   90.00
_cell.angle_gamma   90.00
#
_symmetry.space_group_name_H-M   'P 1'
#
loop_
_entity.id
_entity.type
_entity.pdbx_description
1 polymer ?
#
loop_
_entity_poly.entity_id
_entity_poly.type
_entity_poly.pdbx_seq_one_letter_code
_entity_poly.pdbx_strand_id
1 'polypeptide(L)' 'MDPKMIELEIKLKDYRRFIMTLLIVSIYLYMGSVMDTYIQSKGDGAILTGLSFAMTAAATLFVLKYRKLKLQLEDNKRV' A
#
# COMPACT_ATOMS: atom_id res chain seq x y z
N MET A 1 -30.17 -5.15 2.73
CA MET A 1 -28.83 -4.62 3.03
C MET A 1 -28.65 -3.38 2.17
N ASP A 2 -28.35 -2.23 2.78
CA ASP A 2 -28.36 -0.94 2.09
C ASP A 2 -27.32 -0.94 0.93
N PRO A 3 -27.69 -0.60 -0.32
CA PRO A 3 -26.80 -0.68 -1.48
C PRO A 3 -25.49 0.11 -1.30
N LYS A 4 -25.53 1.21 -0.54
CA LYS A 4 -24.33 1.99 -0.17
C LYS A 4 -23.30 1.19 0.63
N MET A 5 -23.75 0.26 1.47
CA MET A 5 -22.87 -0.52 2.34
C MET A 5 -22.14 -1.62 1.57
N ILE A 6 -22.80 -2.20 0.56
CA ILE A 6 -22.21 -3.21 -0.34
C ILE A 6 -21.11 -2.55 -1.18
N GLU A 7 -21.36 -1.36 -1.73
CA GLU A 7 -20.37 -0.62 -2.51
C GLU A 7 -19.13 -0.25 -1.66
N LEU A 8 -19.36 0.15 -0.40
CA LEU A 8 -18.27 0.52 0.51
C LEU A 8 -17.42 -0.70 0.95
N GLU A 9 -18.03 -1.88 1.13
CA GLU A 9 -17.30 -3.13 1.37
C GLU A 9 -16.44 -3.55 0.18
N ILE A 10 -16.97 -3.45 -1.04
CA ILE A 10 -16.20 -3.73 -2.26
C ILE A 10 -15.00 -2.77 -2.36
N LYS A 11 -15.24 -1.48 -2.14
CA LYS A 11 -14.18 -0.46 -2.17
C LYS A 11 -13.09 -0.70 -1.12
N LEU A 12 -13.46 -1.13 0.08
CA LEU A 12 -12.49 -1.52 1.12
C LEU A 12 -11.67 -2.75 0.69
N LYS A 13 -12.30 -3.75 0.07
CA LYS A 13 -11.61 -4.94 -0.43
C LYS A 13 -10.56 -4.59 -1.49
N ASP A 14 -10.88 -3.64 -2.37
CA ASP A 14 -9.95 -3.15 -3.39
C ASP A 14 -8.80 -2.34 -2.80
N TYR A 15 -9.07 -1.46 -1.83
CA TYR A 15 -8.01 -0.75 -1.10
C TYR A 15 -7.02 -1.73 -0.45
N ARG A 16 -7.53 -2.81 0.16
CA ARG A 16 -6.68 -3.85 0.76
C ARG A 16 -5.78 -4.53 -0.28
N ARG A 17 -6.34 -4.88 -1.45
CA ARG A 17 -5.58 -5.47 -2.56
C ARG A 17 -4.51 -4.52 -3.06
N PHE A 18 -4.85 -3.24 -3.23
CA PHE A 18 -3.91 -2.22 -3.71
C PHE A 18 -2.74 -2.03 -2.74
N ILE A 19 -3.02 -1.97 -1.43
CA ILE A 19 -1.98 -1.89 -0.39
C ILE A 19 -1.05 -3.12 -0.45
N MET A 20 -1.60 -4.33 -0.59
CA MET A 20 -0.77 -5.54 -0.72
C MET A 20 0.13 -5.47 -1.95
N THR A 21 -0.38 -5.07 -3.10
CA THR A 21 0.43 -4.93 -4.33
C THR A 21 1.54 -3.90 -4.15
N LEU A 22 1.23 -2.73 -3.57
CA LEU A 22 2.23 -1.69 -3.28
C LEU A 22 3.35 -2.20 -2.36
N LEU A 23 3.00 -2.96 -1.32
CA LEU A 23 4.00 -3.53 -0.41
C LEU A 23 4.87 -4.58 -1.11
N ILE A 24 4.28 -5.45 -1.94
CA ILE A 24 5.04 -6.44 -2.73
C ILE A 24 6.02 -5.75 -3.67
N VAL A 25 5.56 -4.72 -4.41
CA VAL A 25 6.42 -3.93 -5.31
C VAL A 25 7.53 -3.24 -4.51
N SER A 26 7.21 -2.68 -3.34
CA SER A 26 8.19 -2.02 -2.46
C SER A 26 9.28 -2.98 -1.99
N ILE A 27 8.92 -4.21 -1.60
CA ILE A 27 9.86 -5.25 -1.20
C ILE A 27 10.74 -5.65 -2.39
N TYR A 28 10.16 -5.76 -3.59
CA TYR A 28 10.89 -6.11 -4.81
C TYR A 28 11.91 -5.03 -5.18
N LEU A 29 11.52 -3.74 -5.10
CA LEU A 29 12.42 -2.61 -5.30
C LEU A 29 13.54 -2.56 -4.25
N TYR A 30 13.22 -2.90 -2.99
CA TYR A 30 14.23 -2.99 -1.93
C TYR A 30 15.25 -4.10 -2.21
N MET A 31 14.79 -5.30 -2.60
CA MET A 31 15.68 -6.38 -3.01
C MET A 31 16.53 -5.99 -4.23
N GLY A 32 15.95 -5.29 -5.21
CA GLY A 32 16.69 -4.73 -6.35
C GLY A 32 17.78 -3.75 -5.94
N SER A 33 17.49 -2.86 -4.98
CA SER A 33 18.48 -1.96 -4.36
C SER A 33 19.62 -2.73 -3.69
N VAL A 34 19.32 -3.79 -2.93
CA VAL A 34 20.33 -4.63 -2.28
C VAL A 34 21.20 -5.33 -3.34
N MET A 35 20.62 -5.85 -4.41
CA MET A 35 21.38 -6.47 -5.49
C MET A 35 22.27 -5.46 -6.23
N ASP A 36 21.77 -4.26 -6.55
CA ASP A 36 22.57 -3.23 -7.23
C ASP A 36 23.66 -2.66 -6.31
N THR A 37 23.41 -2.53 -5.01
CA THR A 37 24.42 -2.00 -4.08
C THR A 37 25.51 -3.02 -3.75
N TYR A 38 25.16 -4.31 -3.61
CA TYR A 38 26.09 -5.33 -3.11
C TYR A 38 26.61 -6.31 -4.18
N ILE A 39 25.91 -6.51 -5.31
CA ILE A 39 26.27 -7.51 -6.34
C ILE A 39 26.84 -6.84 -7.60
N GLN A 40 26.28 -5.72 -8.05
CA GLN A 40 26.81 -4.94 -9.18
C GLN A 40 26.75 -3.45 -8.84
N SER A 41 27.79 -2.91 -8.21
CA SER A 41 27.87 -1.49 -7.83
C SER A 41 27.90 -0.56 -9.06
N LYS A 42 26.75 -0.37 -9.71
CA LYS A 42 26.55 0.49 -10.86
C LYS A 42 26.13 1.92 -10.49
N GLY A 43 25.92 2.19 -9.20
CA GLY A 43 25.64 3.53 -8.68
C GLY A 43 24.16 3.93 -8.68
N ASP A 44 23.25 3.08 -9.18
CA ASP A 44 21.81 3.36 -9.25
C ASP A 44 21.03 2.89 -8.00
N GLY A 45 21.67 2.18 -7.06
CA GLY A 45 21.07 1.69 -5.82
C GLY A 45 20.41 2.77 -4.96
N ALA A 46 20.87 4.03 -5.02
CA ALA A 46 20.25 5.16 -4.32
C ALA A 46 18.84 5.48 -4.85
N ILE A 47 18.63 5.39 -6.17
CA ILE A 47 17.33 5.67 -6.81
C ILE A 47 16.32 4.58 -6.45
N LEU A 48 16.74 3.31 -6.50
CA LEU A 48 15.91 2.16 -6.10
C LEU A 48 15.50 2.24 -4.62
N THR A 49 16.42 2.66 -3.75
CA THR A 49 16.15 2.83 -2.32
C THR A 49 15.15 3.97 -2.08
N GLY A 50 15.31 5.10 -2.77
CA GLY A 50 14.36 6.22 -2.72
C GLY A 50 12.96 5.83 -3.19
N LEU A 51 12.86 5.07 -4.29
CA LEU A 51 11.60 4.54 -4.82
C LEU A 51 10.90 3.57 -3.85
N SER A 52 11.64 2.69 -3.19
CA SER A 52 11.08 1.78 -2.17
C SER A 52 10.52 2.56 -0.96
N PHE A 53 11.24 3.58 -0.50
CA PHE A 53 10.74 4.45 0.56
C PHE A 53 9.47 5.22 0.13
N ALA A 54 9.43 5.74 -1.10
CA ALA A 54 8.26 6.42 -1.64
C ALA A 54 7.04 5.48 -1.74
N MET A 55 7.23 4.25 -2.22
CA MET A 55 6.18 3.22 -2.27
C MET A 55 5.67 2.85 -0.88
N THR A 56 6.57 2.71 0.11
CA THR A 56 6.21 2.43 1.51
C THR A 56 5.43 3.58 2.15
N ALA A 57 5.84 4.82 1.89
CA ALA A 57 5.15 6.02 2.37
C ALA A 57 3.74 6.12 1.75
N ALA A 58 3.61 5.87 0.45
CA ALA A 58 2.33 5.82 -0.23
C ALA A 58 1.42 4.72 0.36
N ALA A 59 1.94 3.50 0.55
CA ALA A 59 1.19 2.41 1.17
C ALA A 59 0.69 2.78 2.57
N THR A 60 1.52 3.45 3.37
CA THR A 60 1.15 3.93 4.72
C THR A 60 -0.01 4.93 4.66
N LEU A 61 0.02 5.89 3.72
CA LEU A 61 -1.09 6.83 3.51
C LEU A 61 -2.40 6.11 3.11
N PHE A 62 -2.30 5.11 2.23
CA PHE A 62 -3.45 4.29 1.83
C PHE A 62 -4.02 3.47 3.00
N VAL A 63 -3.17 2.96 3.90
CA VAL A 63 -3.60 2.25 5.12
C VAL A 63 -4.37 3.18 6.07
N LEU A 64 -3.91 4.43 6.24
CA LEU A 64 -4.62 5.42 7.06
C LEU A 64 -6.00 5.75 6.49
N LYS A 65 -6.10 5.95 5.16
CA LYS A 65 -7.40 6.14 4.48
C LYS A 65 -8.31 4.92 4.62
N TYR A 66 -7.76 3.71 4.47
CA TYR A 66 -8.50 2.45 4.65
C TYR A 66 -9.08 2.34 6.06
N ARG A 67 -8.28 2.62 7.10
CA ARG A 67 -8.74 2.62 8.49
C ARG A 67 -9.90 3.61 8.71
N LYS A 68 -9.78 4.83 8.16
CA LYS A 68 -10.83 5.85 8.28
C LYS A 68 -12.15 5.40 7.63
N LEU A 69 -12.10 4.83 6.41
CA LEU A 69 -13.30 4.30 5.75
C LEU A 69 -13.90 3.11 6.49
N LYS A 70 -13.06 2.22 7.04
CA LYS A 70 -13.53 1.06 7.81
C LYS A 70 -14.29 1.49 9.07
N LEU A 71 -13.78 2.49 9.79
CA LEU A 71 -14.44 3.03 10.97
C LEU A 71 -15.80 3.67 10.61
N GLN A 72 -15.88 4.40 9.50
CA GLN A 72 -17.15 4.97 9.01
C GLN A 72 -18.18 3.89 8.64
N LEU A 73 -17.73 2.75 8.10
CA LEU A 73 -18.61 1.61 7.81
C LEU A 73 -19.13 0.94 9.09
N GLU A 74 -18.27 0.78 10.11
CA GLU A 74 -18.66 0.18 11.40
C GLU A 74 -19.61 1.06 12.20
N ASP A 75 -19.41 2.38 12.20
CA ASP A 75 -20.29 3.33 12.88
C ASP A 75 -21.69 3.35 12.25
N ASN A 76 -21.77 3.33 10.92
CA ASN A 76 -23.03 3.28 10.17
C ASN A 76 -23.75 1.92 10.27
N LYS A 77 -23.05 0.83 10.61
CA LYS A 77 -23.69 -0.46 10.93
C LYS A 77 -24.30 -0.51 12.34
N ARG A 78 -23.97 0.44 13.23
CA ARG A 78 -24.43 0.47 14.63
C ARG A 78 -25.61 1.42 14.88
N VAL A 79 -25.99 2.26 13.91
CA VAL A 79 -27.18 3.13 13.91
C VAL A 79 -28.30 2.46 13.14
#